data_AF-A0A8J6EMF0-F1
#
_entry.id   AF-A0A8J6EMF0-F1
#
_cell.length_a   1.000
_cell.length_b   1.000
_cell.length_c   1.000
_cell.angle_alpha   90.00
_cell.angle_beta   90.00
_cell.angle_gamma   90.00
#
_symmetry.space_group_name_H-M   'P 1'
#
loop_
_entity.id
_entity.type
_entity.pdbx_description
1 polymer ?
#
loop_
_entity_poly.entity_id
_entity_poly.type
_entity_poly.pdbx_seq_one_letter_code
_entity_poly.pdbx_strand_id
1 'polypeptide(L)'
;MAAGQRDEVSLNAIHRETIRKERRSQRLVTEYRINPQHRVHAVTGKPMAWHDNQEEAADESFLNIIHHAALEPTKKYSEPQTTSQEIGWMTRPLITMDWTDRRLQHHRQKTEITAYMETAQRLK
;
A
#
# COMPACT_ATOMS: atom_id res chain seq x y z
N MET A 1 -23.07 23.90 -69.81
CA MET A 1 -23.17 22.85 -68.78
C MET A 1 -22.42 23.31 -67.54
N ALA A 2 -23.13 23.87 -66.56
CA ALA A 2 -22.52 24.50 -65.39
C ALA A 2 -21.95 23.43 -64.45
N ALA A 3 -20.67 23.53 -64.12
CA ALA A 3 -20.01 22.67 -63.16
C ALA A 3 -20.74 22.76 -61.80
N GLY A 4 -21.31 21.64 -61.37
CA GLY A 4 -22.06 21.54 -60.13
C GLY A 4 -21.22 22.03 -58.95
N GLN A 5 -21.80 22.93 -58.16
CA GLN A 5 -21.21 23.49 -56.96
C GLN A 5 -20.81 22.36 -56.01
N ARG A 6 -19.50 22.21 -55.78
CA ARG A 6 -18.96 21.17 -54.90
C ARG A 6 -19.37 21.50 -53.46
N ASP A 7 -20.35 20.75 -52.96
CA ASP A 7 -20.77 20.82 -51.57
C ASP A 7 -19.63 20.32 -50.66
N GLU A 8 -19.05 21.21 -49.86
CA GLU A 8 -18.00 20.88 -48.88
C GLU A 8 -18.46 19.79 -47.90
N VAL A 9 -19.77 19.70 -47.67
CA VAL A 9 -20.40 18.67 -46.84
C VAL A 9 -20.34 17.30 -47.52
N SER A 10 -20.42 17.25 -48.85
CA SER A 10 -20.24 16.03 -49.66
C SER A 10 -18.78 15.58 -49.69
N LEU A 11 -17.82 16.50 -49.71
CA LEU A 11 -16.38 16.16 -49.70
C LEU A 11 -15.97 15.48 -48.39
N ASN A 12 -16.60 15.86 -47.27
CA ASN A 12 -16.33 15.30 -45.95
C ASN A 12 -17.14 14.02 -45.63
N ALA A 13 -17.84 13.44 -46.60
CA ALA A 13 -18.67 12.25 -46.40
C ALA A 13 -17.87 11.05 -45.87
N ILE A 14 -16.66 10.83 -46.41
CA ILE A 14 -15.76 9.76 -45.98
C ILE A 14 -15.32 9.99 -44.53
N HIS A 15 -14.86 11.19 -44.19
CA HIS A 15 -14.41 11.51 -42.84
C HIS A 15 -15.53 11.36 -41.80
N ARG A 16 -16.75 11.77 -42.15
CA ARG A 16 -17.94 11.54 -41.32
C ARG A 16 -18.26 10.07 -41.13
N GLU A 17 -18.11 9.26 -42.17
CA GLU A 17 -18.32 7.82 -42.09
C GLU A 17 -17.26 7.15 -41.19
N THR A 18 -16.00 7.54 -41.33
CA THR A 18 -14.90 7.09 -40.46
C THR A 18 -15.17 7.42 -39.00
N ILE A 19 -15.51 8.68 -38.68
CA ILE A 19 -15.86 9.08 -37.30
C ILE A 19 -17.05 8.28 -36.77
N ARG A 20 -18.07 8.02 -37.60
CA ARG A 20 -19.23 7.21 -37.19
C ARG A 20 -18.84 5.77 -36.88
N LYS A 21 -17.99 5.15 -37.71
CA LYS A 21 -17.50 3.79 -37.50
C LYS A 21 -16.63 3.70 -36.25
N GLU A 22 -15.73 4.66 -36.05
CA GLU A 22 -14.91 4.78 -34.85
C GLU A 22 -15.75 4.96 -33.59
N ARG A 23 -16.73 5.87 -33.59
CA ARG A 23 -17.64 6.05 -32.45
C ARG A 23 -18.51 4.81 -32.16
N ARG A 24 -18.84 4.02 -33.19
CA ARG A 24 -19.59 2.77 -33.03
C ARG A 24 -18.76 1.68 -32.37
N SER A 25 -17.45 1.62 -32.63
CA SER A 25 -16.53 0.63 -32.07
C SER A 25 -15.79 1.10 -30.80
N GLN A 26 -15.77 2.40 -30.53
CA GLN A 26 -15.22 2.97 -29.31
C GLN A 26 -16.11 2.63 -28.11
N ARG A 27 -15.70 1.65 -27.32
CA ARG A 27 -16.25 1.44 -25.98
C ARG A 27 -15.53 2.39 -25.03
N LEU A 28 -16.13 3.56 -24.78
CA LEU A 28 -15.66 4.47 -23.73
C LEU A 28 -15.88 3.79 -22.37
N VAL A 29 -14.84 3.16 -21.85
CA VAL A 29 -14.85 2.64 -20.48
C VAL A 29 -14.56 3.83 -19.56
N THR A 30 -15.60 4.59 -19.23
CA THR A 30 -15.52 5.73 -18.32
C THR A 30 -15.26 5.31 -16.88
N GLU A 31 -15.68 4.08 -16.53
CA GLU A 31 -15.51 3.49 -15.21
C GLU A 31 -14.74 2.17 -15.30
N TYR A 32 -13.45 2.23 -15.61
CA TYR A 32 -12.57 1.06 -15.46
C TYR A 32 -12.07 0.97 -14.01
N ARG A 33 -12.31 -0.16 -13.34
CA ARG A 33 -11.89 -0.39 -11.95
C ARG A 33 -11.14 -1.71 -11.86
N ILE A 34 -9.89 -1.66 -11.41
CA ILE A 34 -9.09 -2.86 -11.10
C ILE A 34 -9.48 -3.40 -9.72
N ASN A 35 -9.74 -2.49 -8.77
CA ASN A 35 -10.17 -2.82 -7.40
C ASN A 35 -11.63 -2.34 -7.19
N PRO A 36 -12.57 -3.21 -6.78
CA PRO A 36 -13.94 -2.82 -6.45
C PRO A 36 -14.04 -1.72 -5.38
N GLN A 37 -13.05 -1.65 -4.49
CA GLN A 37 -13.03 -0.72 -3.35
C GLN A 37 -12.31 0.60 -3.64
N HIS A 38 -11.45 0.66 -4.67
CA HIS A 38 -10.67 1.87 -4.97
C HIS A 38 -10.78 2.29 -6.43
N ARG A 39 -11.19 3.56 -6.63
CA ARG A 39 -11.15 4.23 -7.94
C ARG A 39 -9.73 4.75 -8.18
N VAL A 40 -8.92 3.99 -8.92
CA VAL A 40 -7.64 4.51 -9.42
C VAL A 40 -7.93 5.36 -10.65
N HIS A 41 -8.00 6.67 -10.46
CA HIS A 41 -8.09 7.61 -11.58
C HIS A 41 -6.72 7.63 -12.29
N ALA A 42 -6.67 7.11 -13.52
CA ALA A 42 -5.44 7.03 -14.32
C ALA A 42 -4.90 8.42 -14.73
N VAL A 43 -5.68 9.48 -14.53
CA VAL A 43 -5.26 10.86 -14.73
C VAL A 43 -4.98 11.44 -13.35
N THR A 44 -3.70 11.62 -13.04
CA THR A 44 -3.31 12.36 -11.83
C THR A 44 -3.73 13.82 -11.99
N GLY A 45 -4.25 14.41 -10.91
CA GLY A 45 -4.57 15.84 -10.86
C GLY A 45 -3.35 16.71 -11.16
N LYS A 46 -3.58 18.02 -11.36
CA LYS A 46 -2.45 18.94 -11.60
C LYS A 46 -1.53 18.89 -10.36
N PRO A 47 -0.20 18.74 -10.52
CA PRO A 47 0.72 18.51 -9.39
C PRO A 47 0.63 19.53 -8.26
N MET A 48 0.18 20.75 -8.56
CA MET A 48 0.05 21.87 -7.63
C MET A 48 -1.41 22.33 -7.45
N ALA A 49 -2.40 21.49 -7.77
CA ALA A 49 -3.79 21.85 -7.55
C ALA A 49 -4.06 21.99 -6.05
N TRP A 50 -4.42 23.19 -5.62
CA TRP A 50 -4.71 23.49 -4.21
C TRP A 50 -5.83 22.61 -3.65
N HIS A 51 -6.83 22.27 -4.48
CA HIS A 51 -7.94 21.37 -4.11
C HIS A 51 -7.50 19.92 -3.87
N ASP A 52 -6.43 19.45 -4.53
CA ASP A 52 -5.88 18.10 -4.35
C ASP A 52 -4.95 18.02 -3.12
N ASN A 53 -4.59 19.16 -2.53
CA ASN A 53 -3.74 19.27 -1.34
C ASN A 53 -4.55 19.52 -0.05
N GLN A 54 -5.88 19.51 -0.12
CA GLN A 54 -6.68 19.52 1.10
C GLN A 54 -6.53 18.15 1.77
N GLU A 55 -5.89 18.10 2.94
CA GLU A 55 -5.87 16.91 3.79
C GLU A 55 -7.31 16.63 4.25
N GLU A 56 -8.02 15.81 3.48
CA GLU A 56 -9.26 15.21 3.93
C GLU A 56 -8.94 14.29 5.12
N ALA A 57 -9.78 14.33 6.15
CA ALA A 57 -9.65 13.40 7.27
C ALA A 57 -9.70 11.97 6.70
N ALA A 58 -8.66 11.19 6.97
CA ALA A 58 -8.54 9.84 6.44
C ALA A 58 -9.80 9.02 6.77
N ASP A 59 -10.32 8.31 5.77
CA ASP A 59 -11.50 7.45 5.93
C ASP A 59 -11.30 6.48 7.11
N GLU A 60 -12.25 6.47 8.05
CA GLU A 60 -12.21 5.60 9.23
C GLU A 60 -12.09 4.13 8.82
N SER A 61 -12.69 3.74 7.68
CA SER A 61 -12.59 2.37 7.16
C SER A 61 -11.13 2.02 6.79
N PHE A 62 -10.41 2.96 6.21
CA PHE A 62 -9.01 2.80 5.81
C PHE A 62 -8.09 2.76 7.02
N LEU A 63 -8.31 3.64 8.01
CA LEU A 63 -7.57 3.62 9.27
C LEU A 63 -7.77 2.28 9.99
N ASN A 64 -9.00 1.76 10.03
CA ASN A 64 -9.29 0.46 10.63
C ASN A 64 -8.57 -0.69 9.92
N ILE A 65 -8.44 -0.66 8.59
CA ILE A 65 -7.68 -1.66 7.83
C ILE A 65 -6.20 -1.60 8.20
N ILE A 66 -5.61 -0.40 8.30
CA ILE A 66 -4.20 -0.24 8.70
C ILE A 66 -3.99 -0.75 10.13
N HIS A 67 -4.86 -0.35 11.06
CA HIS A 67 -4.79 -0.81 12.45
C HIS A 67 -4.92 -2.33 12.53
N HIS A 68 -5.88 -2.92 11.82
CA HIS A 68 -6.05 -4.36 11.73
C HIS A 68 -4.82 -5.05 11.11
N ALA A 69 -4.21 -4.47 10.08
CA ALA A 69 -2.98 -4.99 9.48
C ALA A 69 -1.77 -4.91 10.42
N ALA A 70 -1.73 -3.93 11.33
CA ALA A 70 -0.67 -3.78 12.33
C ALA A 70 -0.83 -4.69 13.56
N LEU A 71 -1.99 -5.32 13.77
CA LEU A 71 -2.20 -6.23 14.90
C LEU A 71 -1.24 -7.43 14.87
N GLU A 72 -0.99 -8.01 16.03
CA GLU A 72 -0.25 -9.27 16.18
C GLU A 72 -1.03 -10.42 15.53
N PRO A 73 -0.35 -11.43 14.93
CA PRO A 73 -1.01 -12.58 14.31
C PRO A 73 -2.00 -13.30 15.24
N THR A 74 -1.66 -13.44 16.52
CA THR A 74 -2.49 -14.07 17.56
C THR A 74 -3.79 -13.34 17.84
N LYS A 75 -3.87 -12.04 17.51
CA LYS A 75 -5.11 -11.24 17.62
C LYS A 75 -5.95 -11.30 16.35
N LYS A 76 -5.36 -11.68 15.20
CA LYS A 76 -6.06 -11.77 13.91
C LYS A 76 -6.63 -13.15 13.63
N TYR A 77 -5.90 -14.19 13.99
CA TYR A 77 -6.27 -15.57 13.69
C TYR A 77 -6.32 -16.38 14.98
N SER A 78 -7.19 -17.38 15.02
CA SER A 78 -7.27 -18.33 16.14
C SER A 78 -6.07 -19.28 16.16
N GLU A 79 -5.56 -19.61 14.99
CA GLU A 79 -4.52 -20.63 14.75
C GLU A 79 -3.44 -20.10 13.80
N PRO A 80 -2.19 -20.58 13.92
CA PRO A 80 -1.11 -20.15 13.05
C PRO A 80 -1.40 -20.55 11.60
N GLN A 81 -1.25 -19.61 10.68
CA GLN A 81 -1.52 -19.84 9.26
C GLN A 81 -0.30 -20.36 8.50
N THR A 82 0.89 -20.18 9.07
CA THR A 82 2.16 -20.59 8.47
C THR A 82 3.04 -21.27 9.51
N THR A 83 3.92 -22.17 9.05
CA THR A 83 4.89 -22.86 9.91
C THR A 83 5.80 -21.90 10.66
N SER A 84 6.14 -20.75 10.06
CA SER A 84 6.91 -19.70 10.72
C SER A 84 6.14 -19.05 11.88
N GLN A 85 4.82 -18.96 11.81
CA GLN A 85 3.98 -18.42 12.89
C GLN A 85 3.89 -19.38 14.07
N GLU A 86 4.01 -20.70 13.85
CA GLU A 86 3.99 -21.71 14.92
C GLU A 86 5.09 -21.44 15.97
N ILE A 87 6.29 -21.05 15.54
CA ILE A 87 7.47 -20.85 16.39
C ILE A 87 7.29 -19.72 17.43
N GLY A 88 6.32 -18.84 17.24
CA GLY A 88 6.03 -17.72 18.16
C GLY A 88 4.57 -17.61 18.59
N TRP A 89 3.72 -18.59 18.26
CA TRP A 89 2.27 -18.48 18.43
C TRP A 89 1.86 -18.41 19.91
N MET A 90 2.45 -19.27 20.74
CA MET A 90 2.24 -19.29 22.19
C MET A 90 3.51 -18.87 22.91
N THR A 91 3.67 -17.56 23.11
CA THR A 91 4.85 -16.96 23.76
C THR A 91 4.78 -16.97 25.30
N ARG A 92 3.65 -17.40 25.89
CA ARG A 92 3.51 -17.48 27.34
C ARG A 92 4.33 -18.68 27.86
N PRO A 93 5.35 -18.46 28.70
CA PRO A 93 6.14 -19.56 29.22
C PRO A 93 5.27 -20.45 30.11
N LEU A 94 5.43 -21.77 29.98
CA LEU A 94 4.70 -22.76 30.79
C LEU A 94 5.04 -22.68 32.27
N ILE A 95 6.18 -22.08 32.60
CA ILE A 95 6.68 -21.89 33.96
C ILE A 95 6.82 -20.39 34.20
N THR A 96 6.30 -19.90 35.32
CA THR A 96 6.54 -18.53 35.77
C THR A 96 8.00 -18.42 36.20
N MET A 97 8.85 -17.91 35.30
CA MET A 97 10.25 -17.64 35.61
C MET A 97 10.35 -16.30 36.33
N ASP A 98 10.90 -16.31 37.55
CA ASP A 98 11.28 -15.09 38.24
C ASP A 98 12.61 -14.57 37.67
N TRP A 99 12.53 -13.47 36.93
CA TRP A 99 13.71 -12.84 36.32
C TRP A 99 14.62 -12.11 37.31
N THR A 100 14.22 -12.05 38.58
CA THR A 100 15.03 -11.45 39.64
C THR A 100 15.87 -12.47 40.40
N ASP A 101 15.60 -13.76 40.24
CA ASP A 101 16.32 -14.82 40.95
C ASP A 101 17.75 -15.01 40.40
N ARG A 102 18.74 -14.49 41.14
CA ARG A 102 20.17 -14.62 40.82
C ARG A 102 20.69 -16.06 40.87
N ARG A 103 19.94 -17.00 41.47
CA ARG A 103 20.33 -18.43 41.51
C ARG A 103 20.16 -19.11 40.16
N LEU A 104 19.19 -18.66 39.37
CA LEU A 104 18.86 -19.23 38.06
C LEU A 104 19.40 -18.35 36.93
N GLN A 105 19.65 -17.06 37.20
CA GLN A 105 20.04 -16.10 36.18
C GLN A 105 21.48 -15.63 36.35
N HIS A 106 22.31 -16.02 35.38
CA HIS A 106 23.73 -15.66 35.30
C HIS A 106 24.04 -14.91 34.01
N HIS A 107 23.32 -13.82 33.76
CA HIS A 107 23.59 -12.99 32.60
C HIS A 107 24.98 -12.33 32.73
N ARG A 108 25.71 -12.24 31.61
CA ARG A 108 27.01 -11.55 31.60
C ARG A 108 26.76 -10.06 31.82
N GLN A 109 27.44 -9.49 32.81
CA GLN A 109 27.39 -8.06 33.10
C GLN A 109 28.67 -7.39 32.63
N LYS A 110 28.55 -6.19 32.05
CA LYS A 110 29.72 -5.36 31.78
C LYS A 110 30.24 -4.80 33.10
N THR A 111 31.53 -4.95 33.33
CA THR A 111 32.26 -4.30 34.41
C THR A 111 33.04 -3.09 33.87
N GLU A 112 33.46 -2.20 34.75
CA GLU A 112 34.26 -1.02 34.38
C GLU A 112 35.51 -1.40 33.59
N ILE A 113 36.18 -2.50 33.97
CA ILE A 113 37.36 -3.03 33.25
C ILE A 113 36.99 -3.43 31.82
N THR A 114 35.90 -4.18 31.64
CA THR A 114 35.46 -4.58 30.29
C THR A 114 35.04 -3.39 29.45
N ALA A 115 34.41 -2.38 30.05
CA ALA A 115 34.02 -1.15 29.35
C ALA A 115 35.25 -0.33 28.93
N TYR A 116 36.23 -0.17 29.83
CA TYR A 116 37.50 0.49 29.53
C TYR A 116 38.24 -0.21 28.39
N MET A 117 38.39 -1.53 28.45
CA MET A 117 39.05 -2.29 27.39
C MET A 117 38.32 -2.19 26.04
N GLU A 118 36.99 -2.16 26.05
CA GLU A 118 36.20 -1.94 24.83
C GLU A 118 36.47 -0.55 24.22
N THR A 119 36.54 0.51 25.05
CA THR A 119 36.88 1.87 24.56
C THR A 119 38.31 1.95 24.04
N ALA A 120 39.26 1.32 24.73
CA ALA A 120 40.67 1.30 24.33
C ALA A 120 40.88 0.54 23.01
N GLN A 121 40.13 -0.53 22.76
CA GLN A 121 40.17 -1.27 21.50
C GLN A 121 39.57 -0.49 20.33
N ARG A 122 38.53 0.33 20.54
CA ARG A 122 37.90 1.15 19.49
C ARG A 122 38.75 2.34 19.04
N LEU A 123 39.66 2.81 19.89
CA LEU A 123 40.58 3.92 19.60
C LEU A 123 41.84 3.48 18.84
N LYS A 124 42.00 2.18 18.61
CA LYS A 124 43.13 1.56 17.93
C LYS A 124 42.78 1.26 16.48
#